data_AF-R7UMB4-F1
#
_entry.id   AF-R7UMB4-F1
#
_cell.length_a   1.000
_cell.length_b   1.000
_cell.length_c   1.000
_cell.angle_alpha   90.00
_cell.angle_beta   90.00
_cell.angle_gamma   90.00
#
_symmetry.space_group_name_H-M   'P 1'
#
loop_
_entity.id
_entity.type
_entity.pdbx_description
1 polymer ?
#
loop_
_entity_poly.entity_id
_entity_poly.type
_entity_poly.pdbx_seq_one_letter_code
_entity_poly.pdbx_strand_id
1 'polypeptide(L)'
;MRPLVDYMLAHQEDDTLSLKVICKVCMRKIDNHNHLSCVFKVYRTLLFNYGCAMNFEKGQISRLNEYLSGKKNMRIYRQGKKFYSPLILKEEITLRHQKRVFMKMSENFTRFHQDLFDDMFRLSYSHYSSIRKTAQQILGDGFCLYPATLDFFHERILSYLKDDPSVEHHQHKASLFFLVRMNPFGNRMKCGIWEYMKLTWSALVQSKHSEKPSILKLLESVQEGVRLQETPFLSLRCSPALIESGRAFWAKGSSVAVNAPTESELKQGETAEVQRIAKAKQDFLSLVETLLNLVEGGSLHWRFHHMALTMISSLIRSDIKLPAGAVEMFTRDLINDSVKIRKICLRSLGSILRQHKRKQVRVEIDPFKLGGTERPADLSTLVPGIRPDNQWMLYDGKSNPYESEEKWNSCVFVEHTYIGYHTWAKKVEVYAPTKDQPPLDRDFESLSESEQHVYKYFTDQKFVDQFIKFKALETQSKLKGRGSVTCRCFIVSWIN
;
A
#
# COMPACT_ATOMS: atom_id res chain seq x y z
N MET A 1 27.79 12.58 -41.82
CA MET A 1 26.53 13.33 -42.00
C MET A 1 26.07 13.26 -43.46
N ARG A 2 26.82 13.76 -44.46
CA ARG A 2 26.43 13.66 -45.89
C ARG A 2 26.05 12.25 -46.40
N PRO A 3 26.86 11.20 -46.20
CA PRO A 3 26.54 9.85 -46.69
C PRO A 3 25.26 9.25 -46.10
N LEU A 4 24.81 9.77 -44.97
CA LEU A 4 23.66 9.27 -44.23
C LEU A 4 22.37 10.00 -44.64
N VAL A 5 22.47 11.28 -45.00
CA VAL A 5 21.36 12.03 -45.61
C VAL A 5 21.05 11.46 -46.98
N ASP A 6 22.09 11.13 -47.75
CA ASP A 6 21.92 10.48 -49.06
C ASP A 6 21.33 9.07 -48.91
N TYR A 7 21.68 8.33 -47.86
CA TYR A 7 21.07 7.04 -47.52
C TYR A 7 19.58 7.16 -47.15
N MET A 8 19.21 8.13 -46.31
CA MET A 8 17.82 8.40 -45.92
C MET A 8 16.94 8.84 -47.09
N LEU A 9 17.48 9.68 -47.98
CA LEU A 9 16.77 10.15 -49.17
C LEU A 9 16.63 9.05 -50.24
N ALA A 10 17.60 8.13 -50.32
CA ALA A 10 17.61 7.06 -51.32
C ALA A 10 16.71 5.87 -50.97
N HIS A 11 16.48 5.56 -49.69
CA HIS A 11 15.81 4.32 -49.30
C HIS A 11 14.31 4.47 -48.99
N GLN A 12 13.78 5.69 -48.75
CA GLN A 12 12.37 5.90 -48.33
C GLN A 12 11.88 4.94 -47.22
N GLU A 13 12.81 4.33 -46.47
CA GLU A 13 12.53 3.33 -45.45
C GLU A 13 12.52 4.02 -44.08
N ASP A 14 11.43 3.78 -43.35
CA ASP A 14 11.15 4.10 -41.95
C ASP A 14 12.15 5.07 -41.30
N ASP A 15 11.85 6.38 -41.37
CA ASP A 15 12.64 7.47 -40.79
C ASP A 15 13.10 7.18 -39.35
N THR A 16 12.33 6.38 -38.61
CA THR A 16 12.64 5.96 -37.25
C THR A 16 13.88 5.05 -37.14
N LEU A 17 14.12 4.16 -38.11
CA LEU A 17 15.30 3.29 -38.15
C LEU A 17 16.58 4.09 -38.45
N SER A 18 16.50 5.02 -39.40
CA SER A 18 17.61 5.90 -39.74
C SER A 18 17.96 6.85 -38.57
N LEU A 19 16.95 7.45 -37.93
CA LEU A 19 17.13 8.25 -36.72
C LEU A 19 17.71 7.44 -35.55
N LYS A 20 17.33 6.17 -35.43
CA LYS A 20 17.88 5.27 -34.41
C LYS A 20 19.37 5.01 -34.63
N VAL A 21 19.81 4.79 -35.87
CA VAL A 21 21.24 4.63 -36.19
C VAL A 21 22.01 5.91 -35.82
N ILE A 22 21.47 7.09 -36.16
CA ILE A 22 22.06 8.39 -35.78
C ILE A 22 22.18 8.51 -34.27
N CYS A 23 21.10 8.22 -33.54
CA CYS A 23 21.08 8.31 -32.08
C CYS A 23 22.07 7.33 -31.46
N LYS A 24 22.17 6.09 -31.95
CA LYS A 24 23.17 5.10 -31.50
C LYS A 24 24.61 5.56 -31.74
N VAL A 25 24.89 6.17 -32.90
CA VAL A 25 26.22 6.74 -33.18
C VAL A 25 26.52 7.92 -32.26
N CYS A 26 25.54 8.79 -32.00
CA CYS A 26 25.70 9.91 -31.07
C CYS A 26 25.92 9.43 -29.63
N MET A 27 25.23 8.36 -29.20
CA MET A 27 25.40 7.75 -27.88
C MET A 27 26.76 7.08 -27.69
N ARG A 28 27.50 6.72 -28.76
CA ARG A 28 28.90 6.25 -28.64
C ARG A 28 29.88 7.36 -28.25
N LYS A 29 29.52 8.64 -28.45
CA LYS A 29 30.31 9.82 -28.06
C LYS A 29 29.66 10.51 -26.86
N ILE A 30 29.68 9.85 -25.70
CA ILE A 30 28.98 10.27 -24.48
C ILE A 30 29.44 11.66 -23.98
N ASP A 31 30.65 12.09 -24.34
CA ASP A 31 31.21 13.37 -23.88
C ASP A 31 30.64 14.61 -24.58
N ASN A 32 29.90 14.46 -25.68
CA ASN A 32 29.28 15.60 -26.36
C ASN A 32 27.84 15.84 -25.88
N HIS A 33 27.72 16.73 -24.89
CA HIS A 33 26.43 17.07 -24.26
C HIS A 33 25.38 17.60 -25.25
N ASN A 34 25.80 18.34 -26.28
CA ASN A 34 24.89 18.93 -27.26
C ASN A 34 24.25 17.86 -28.16
N HIS A 35 25.02 16.87 -28.60
CA HIS A 35 24.51 15.75 -29.39
C HIS A 35 23.50 14.93 -28.60
N LEU A 36 23.82 14.62 -27.34
CA LEU A 36 22.92 13.88 -26.46
C LEU A 36 21.64 14.67 -26.12
N SER A 37 21.71 15.99 -25.99
CA SER A 37 20.51 16.81 -25.83
C SER A 37 19.58 16.71 -27.05
N CYS A 38 20.13 16.69 -28.26
CA CYS A 38 19.33 16.45 -29.47
C CYS A 38 18.72 15.05 -29.47
N VAL A 39 19.49 14.01 -29.12
CA VAL A 39 18.98 12.63 -28.99
C VAL A 39 17.81 12.57 -28.01
N PHE A 40 17.93 13.19 -26.84
CA PHE A 40 16.85 13.24 -25.86
C PHE A 40 15.60 13.92 -26.39
N LYS A 41 15.73 15.02 -27.14
CA LYS A 41 14.57 15.70 -27.76
C LYS A 41 13.91 14.82 -28.82
N VAL A 42 14.70 14.13 -29.64
CA VAL A 42 14.20 13.21 -30.67
C VAL A 42 13.45 12.06 -29.99
N TYR A 43 14.08 11.38 -29.03
CA TYR A 43 13.46 10.25 -28.33
C TYR A 43 12.21 10.66 -27.55
N ARG A 44 12.23 11.83 -26.90
CA ARG A 44 11.04 12.39 -26.24
C ARG A 44 9.91 12.64 -27.25
N THR A 45 10.22 13.19 -28.42
CA THR A 45 9.23 13.43 -29.47
C THR A 45 8.66 12.13 -30.01
N LEU A 46 9.51 11.12 -30.26
CA LEU A 46 9.07 9.83 -30.78
C LEU A 46 8.21 9.04 -29.78
N LEU A 47 8.49 9.14 -28.49
CA LEU A 47 7.68 8.48 -27.44
C LEU A 47 6.36 9.19 -27.16
N PHE A 48 6.34 10.51 -27.28
CA PHE A 48 5.28 11.32 -26.65
C PHE A 48 4.57 12.27 -27.62
N ASN A 49 4.91 12.31 -28.90
CA ASN A 49 4.23 13.18 -29.86
C ASN A 49 3.56 12.37 -30.97
N TYR A 50 2.25 12.18 -30.83
CA TYR A 50 1.43 11.48 -31.81
C TYR A 50 0.52 12.45 -32.60
N GLY A 51 1.05 13.63 -32.96
CA GLY A 51 0.29 14.74 -33.57
C GLY A 51 -0.31 15.71 -32.54
N CYS A 52 -0.14 15.42 -31.26
CA CYS A 52 -0.42 16.32 -30.14
C CYS A 52 0.74 16.21 -29.15
N ALA A 53 1.40 17.32 -28.82
CA ALA A 53 2.50 17.30 -27.86
C ALA A 53 2.01 16.87 -26.47
N MET A 54 2.51 15.74 -25.98
CA MET A 54 2.27 15.30 -24.61
C MET A 54 3.17 16.06 -23.65
N ASN A 55 2.61 17.12 -23.06
CA ASN A 55 3.18 17.74 -21.88
C ASN A 55 2.47 17.16 -20.66
N PHE A 56 2.88 15.95 -20.25
CA PHE A 56 2.26 15.19 -19.15
C PHE A 56 2.13 15.95 -17.83
N GLU A 57 3.07 16.85 -17.50
CA GLU A 57 3.08 17.45 -16.15
C GLU A 57 2.57 18.90 -16.08
N LYS A 58 2.62 19.71 -17.16
CA LYS A 58 2.34 21.17 -17.03
C LYS A 58 1.44 21.75 -18.12
N GLY A 59 1.72 21.48 -19.40
CA GLY A 59 1.00 22.14 -20.50
C GLY A 59 -0.46 21.72 -20.64
N GLN A 60 -0.75 20.41 -20.67
CA GLN A 60 -2.12 19.92 -20.84
C GLN A 60 -2.96 20.06 -19.56
N ILE A 61 -2.34 19.88 -18.38
CA ILE A 61 -3.01 20.10 -17.10
C ILE A 61 -3.34 21.59 -16.92
N SER A 62 -2.44 22.51 -17.28
CA SER A 62 -2.74 23.96 -17.26
C SER A 62 -3.91 24.29 -18.18
N ARG A 63 -3.88 23.81 -19.43
CA ARG A 63 -4.94 24.06 -20.41
C ARG A 63 -6.29 23.47 -19.97
N LEU A 64 -6.28 22.28 -19.39
CA LEU A 64 -7.47 21.67 -18.79
C LEU A 64 -7.98 22.48 -17.59
N ASN A 65 -7.10 22.95 -16.71
CA ASN A 65 -7.45 23.76 -15.56
C ASN A 65 -8.01 25.13 -15.97
N GLU A 66 -7.40 25.77 -16.97
CA GLU A 66 -7.88 27.01 -17.59
C GLU A 66 -9.28 26.81 -18.18
N TYR A 67 -9.49 25.72 -18.92
CA TYR A 67 -10.81 25.35 -19.43
C TYR A 67 -11.82 25.09 -18.29
N LEU A 68 -11.46 24.34 -17.26
CA LEU A 68 -12.36 24.04 -16.12
C LEU A 68 -12.73 25.30 -15.35
N SER A 69 -11.76 26.21 -15.16
CA SER A 69 -11.94 27.52 -14.56
C SER A 69 -12.87 28.40 -15.42
N GLY A 70 -12.59 28.51 -16.72
CA GLY A 70 -13.45 29.23 -17.67
C GLY A 70 -14.87 28.65 -17.73
N LYS A 71 -14.98 27.32 -17.75
CA LYS A 71 -16.26 26.59 -17.69
C LYS A 71 -16.99 26.78 -16.38
N LYS A 72 -16.34 27.13 -15.27
CA LYS A 72 -16.99 27.45 -14.00
C LYS A 72 -17.47 28.89 -13.98
N ASN A 73 -16.61 29.82 -14.39
CA ASN A 73 -16.83 31.27 -14.26
C ASN A 73 -17.80 31.81 -15.32
N MET A 74 -17.86 31.20 -16.50
CA MET A 74 -18.70 31.64 -17.63
C MET A 74 -19.98 30.80 -17.76
N ARG A 75 -20.50 30.25 -16.65
CA ARG A 75 -21.76 29.48 -16.62
C ARG A 75 -22.94 30.43 -16.67
N ILE A 76 -23.75 30.32 -17.71
CA ILE A 76 -25.01 31.05 -17.81
C ILE A 76 -26.14 30.05 -17.57
N TYR A 77 -27.04 30.39 -16.65
CA TYR A 77 -28.28 29.63 -16.44
C TYR A 77 -29.43 30.35 -17.11
N ARG A 78 -30.15 29.63 -17.97
CA ARG A 78 -31.40 30.13 -18.56
C ARG A 78 -32.46 29.04 -18.39
N GLN A 79 -33.57 29.36 -17.71
CA GLN A 79 -34.66 28.41 -17.43
C GLN A 79 -34.18 27.08 -16.81
N GLY A 80 -33.26 27.15 -15.84
CA GLY A 80 -32.71 25.97 -15.16
C GLY A 80 -31.73 25.13 -16.01
N LYS A 81 -31.54 25.44 -17.29
CA LYS A 81 -30.57 24.77 -18.18
C LYS A 81 -29.25 25.55 -18.23
N LYS A 82 -28.14 24.79 -18.28
CA LYS A 82 -26.78 25.32 -18.36
C LYS A 82 -26.43 25.66 -19.81
N PHE A 83 -26.00 26.90 -20.04
CA PHE A 83 -25.50 27.38 -21.32
C PHE A 83 -24.02 27.78 -21.18
N TYR A 84 -23.25 27.48 -22.22
CA TYR A 84 -21.83 27.80 -22.30
C TYR A 84 -21.56 28.62 -23.56
N SER A 85 -20.59 29.54 -23.48
CA SER A 85 -20.13 30.30 -24.64
C SER A 85 -19.59 29.35 -25.73
N PRO A 86 -19.81 29.65 -27.03
CA PRO A 86 -19.25 28.88 -28.14
C PRO A 86 -17.74 28.66 -28.05
N LEU A 87 -16.99 29.62 -27.47
CA LEU A 87 -15.54 29.49 -27.27
C LEU A 87 -15.19 28.34 -26.32
N ILE A 88 -15.94 28.18 -25.23
CA ILE A 88 -15.73 27.10 -24.25
C ILE A 88 -16.09 25.76 -24.86
N LEU A 89 -17.15 25.72 -25.67
CA LEU A 89 -17.55 24.50 -26.39
C LEU A 89 -16.50 24.09 -27.42
N LYS A 90 -15.91 25.04 -28.17
CA LYS A 90 -14.83 24.76 -29.11
C LYS A 90 -13.58 24.22 -28.41
N GLU A 91 -13.25 24.79 -27.25
CA GLU A 91 -12.13 24.30 -26.43
C GLU A 91 -12.41 22.90 -25.87
N GLU A 92 -13.64 22.63 -25.42
CA GLU A 92 -14.07 21.29 -24.98
C GLU A 92 -13.93 20.25 -26.09
N ILE A 93 -14.35 20.57 -27.31
CA ILE A 93 -14.20 19.69 -28.48
C ILE A 93 -12.71 19.44 -28.77
N THR A 94 -11.88 20.47 -28.70
CA THR A 94 -10.43 20.37 -28.95
C THR A 94 -9.75 19.47 -27.91
N LEU A 95 -10.04 19.67 -26.62
CA LEU A 95 -9.50 18.84 -25.53
C LEU A 95 -9.95 17.38 -25.65
N ARG A 96 -11.21 17.14 -26.01
CA ARG A 96 -11.73 15.78 -26.25
C ARG A 96 -11.06 15.13 -27.45
N HIS A 97 -10.83 15.86 -28.54
CA HIS A 97 -10.11 15.35 -29.71
C HIS A 97 -8.67 14.98 -29.37
N GLN A 98 -7.94 15.86 -28.66
CA GLN A 98 -6.58 15.60 -28.20
C GLN A 98 -6.52 14.34 -27.31
N LYS A 99 -7.44 14.22 -26.35
CA LYS A 99 -7.55 13.02 -25.50
C LYS A 99 -7.82 11.76 -26.34
N ARG A 100 -8.69 11.83 -27.35
CA ARG A 100 -8.99 10.70 -28.23
C ARG A 100 -7.77 10.25 -29.04
N VAL A 101 -7.03 11.19 -29.64
CA VAL A 101 -5.80 10.90 -30.39
C VAL A 101 -4.76 10.26 -29.47
N PHE A 102 -4.60 10.81 -28.26
CA PHE A 102 -3.68 10.27 -27.28
C PHE A 102 -4.00 8.82 -26.88
N MET A 103 -5.22 8.55 -26.43
CA MET A 103 -5.62 7.22 -25.95
C MET A 103 -5.38 6.16 -27.04
N LYS A 104 -5.80 6.44 -28.28
CA LYS A 104 -5.63 5.52 -29.41
C LYS A 104 -4.16 5.18 -29.71
N MET A 105 -3.26 6.15 -29.60
CA MET A 105 -1.85 5.95 -29.97
C MET A 105 -1.02 5.35 -28.83
N SER A 106 -1.44 5.59 -27.58
CA SER A 106 -0.83 4.99 -26.39
C SER A 106 -1.07 3.48 -26.24
N GLU A 107 -2.01 2.91 -27.00
CA GLU A 107 -2.35 1.48 -26.93
C GLU A 107 -1.26 0.56 -27.51
N ASN A 108 -0.45 1.05 -28.45
CA ASN A 108 0.52 0.22 -29.16
C ASN A 108 1.92 0.33 -28.54
N PHE A 109 2.44 -0.80 -28.06
CA PHE A 109 3.85 -0.93 -27.66
C PHE A 109 4.63 -1.71 -28.71
N THR A 110 5.62 -1.08 -29.33
CA THR A 110 6.40 -1.66 -30.44
C THR A 110 7.81 -2.03 -30.00
N ARG A 111 8.50 -2.85 -30.81
CA ARG A 111 9.93 -3.17 -30.59
C ARG A 111 10.81 -1.92 -30.58
N PHE A 112 10.45 -0.90 -31.35
CA PHE A 112 11.14 0.39 -31.33
C PHE A 112 11.04 1.06 -29.95
N HIS A 113 9.85 1.04 -29.33
CA HIS A 113 9.70 1.56 -27.97
C HIS A 113 10.59 0.80 -26.99
N GLN A 114 10.64 -0.54 -27.07
CA GLN A 114 11.52 -1.33 -26.20
C GLN A 114 12.99 -0.93 -26.32
N ASP A 115 13.51 -0.82 -27.54
CA ASP A 115 14.91 -0.41 -27.78
C ASP A 115 15.18 1.00 -27.23
N LEU A 116 14.22 1.91 -27.37
CA LEU A 116 14.32 3.27 -26.85
C LEU A 116 14.36 3.26 -25.32
N PHE A 117 13.49 2.50 -24.67
CA PHE A 117 13.50 2.32 -23.22
C PHE A 117 14.84 1.71 -22.74
N ASP A 118 15.39 0.72 -23.44
CA ASP A 118 16.69 0.13 -23.13
C ASP A 118 17.85 1.14 -23.28
N ASP A 119 17.85 1.94 -24.34
CA ASP A 119 18.83 3.01 -24.56
C ASP A 119 18.74 4.07 -23.46
N MET A 120 17.54 4.54 -23.13
CA MET A 120 17.33 5.51 -22.05
C MET A 120 17.67 4.91 -20.69
N PHE A 121 17.43 3.62 -20.47
CA PHE A 121 17.82 2.93 -19.24
C PHE A 121 19.34 2.95 -19.10
N ARG A 122 20.10 2.63 -20.15
CA ARG A 122 21.57 2.76 -20.11
C ARG A 122 22.03 4.18 -19.80
N LEU A 123 21.46 5.20 -20.46
CA LEU A 123 21.83 6.60 -20.20
C LEU A 123 21.43 7.07 -18.79
N SER A 124 20.39 6.48 -18.19
CA SER A 124 19.97 6.78 -16.82
C SER A 124 20.96 6.29 -15.75
N TYR A 125 21.92 5.45 -16.12
CA TYR A 125 23.05 5.03 -15.28
C TYR A 125 24.37 5.66 -15.72
N SER A 126 24.34 6.71 -16.56
CA SER A 126 25.55 7.44 -16.96
C SER A 126 26.20 8.16 -15.77
N HIS A 127 27.53 8.32 -15.81
CA HIS A 127 28.30 9.11 -14.84
C HIS A 127 27.83 10.58 -14.80
N TYR A 128 27.55 11.17 -15.97
CA TYR A 128 27.18 12.57 -16.10
C TYR A 128 25.76 12.84 -15.57
N SER A 129 25.67 13.68 -14.54
CA SER A 129 24.41 13.92 -13.83
C SER A 129 23.32 14.59 -14.68
N SER A 130 23.69 15.43 -15.66
CA SER A 130 22.74 16.10 -16.56
C SER A 130 22.08 15.10 -17.52
N ILE A 131 22.88 14.24 -18.14
CA ILE A 131 22.42 13.15 -19.02
C ILE A 131 21.49 12.22 -18.23
N ARG A 132 21.94 11.77 -17.06
CA ARG A 132 21.18 10.87 -16.20
C ARG A 132 19.82 11.44 -15.82
N LYS A 133 19.75 12.70 -15.36
CA LYS A 133 18.49 13.34 -14.96
C LYS A 133 17.49 13.41 -16.11
N THR A 134 17.94 13.79 -17.30
CA THR A 134 17.08 13.88 -18.49
C THR A 134 16.57 12.50 -18.92
N ALA A 135 17.44 11.50 -18.97
CA ALA A 135 17.06 10.12 -19.29
C ALA A 135 16.05 9.56 -18.27
N GLN A 136 16.30 9.77 -16.98
CA GLN A 136 15.40 9.37 -15.89
C GLN A 136 14.02 10.04 -15.98
N GLN A 137 13.96 11.30 -16.40
CA GLN A 137 12.69 12.01 -16.61
C GLN A 137 11.92 11.42 -17.80
N ILE A 138 12.59 11.20 -18.94
CA ILE A 138 11.97 10.60 -20.13
C ILE A 138 11.44 9.19 -19.81
N LEU A 139 12.23 8.38 -19.10
CA LEU A 139 11.78 7.06 -18.66
C LEU A 139 10.60 7.15 -17.68
N GLY A 140 10.67 8.06 -16.71
CA GLY A 140 9.57 8.29 -15.76
C GLY A 140 8.24 8.57 -16.47
N ASP A 141 8.26 9.52 -17.41
CA ASP A 141 7.10 9.85 -18.26
C ASP A 141 6.65 8.61 -19.08
N GLY A 142 7.62 7.83 -19.58
CA GLY A 142 7.39 6.61 -20.36
C GLY A 142 6.72 5.50 -19.55
N PHE A 143 7.10 5.33 -18.29
CA PHE A 143 6.49 4.32 -17.41
C PHE A 143 5.05 4.68 -17.03
N CYS A 144 4.70 5.96 -16.99
CA CYS A 144 3.30 6.38 -16.86
C CYS A 144 2.46 6.02 -18.09
N LEU A 145 3.06 6.08 -19.28
CA LEU A 145 2.42 5.71 -20.54
C LEU A 145 2.32 4.19 -20.72
N TYR A 146 3.38 3.47 -20.37
CA TYR A 146 3.48 2.02 -20.51
C TYR A 146 3.86 1.34 -19.18
N PRO A 147 2.93 1.20 -18.22
CA PRO A 147 3.24 0.69 -16.87
C PRO A 147 3.79 -0.74 -16.85
N ALA A 148 3.50 -1.54 -17.88
CA ALA A 148 4.02 -2.90 -18.01
C ALA A 148 5.53 -2.96 -18.25
N THR A 149 6.13 -1.91 -18.81
CA THR A 149 7.55 -1.92 -19.18
C THR A 149 8.49 -1.93 -17.99
N LEU A 150 8.07 -1.45 -16.81
CA LEU A 150 8.89 -1.49 -15.61
C LEU A 150 9.31 -2.92 -15.24
N ASP A 151 8.47 -3.93 -15.53
CA ASP A 151 8.79 -5.32 -15.23
C ASP A 151 10.06 -5.79 -15.97
N PHE A 152 10.33 -5.28 -17.17
CA PHE A 152 11.55 -5.59 -17.95
C PHE A 152 12.84 -5.00 -17.36
N PHE A 153 12.73 -4.01 -16.49
CA PHE A 153 13.89 -3.31 -15.90
C PHE A 153 14.09 -3.67 -14.44
N HIS A 154 13.14 -4.36 -13.81
CA HIS A 154 13.13 -4.57 -12.37
C HIS A 154 14.40 -5.26 -11.87
N GLU A 155 14.73 -6.43 -12.40
CA GLU A 155 15.93 -7.18 -12.00
C GLU A 155 17.23 -6.38 -12.22
N ARG A 156 17.31 -5.66 -13.35
CA ARG A 156 18.44 -4.77 -13.67
C ARG A 156 18.54 -3.59 -12.71
N ILE A 157 17.43 -3.04 -12.22
CA ILE A 157 17.45 -1.99 -11.19
C ILE A 157 17.99 -2.55 -9.88
N LEU A 158 17.54 -3.76 -9.51
CA LEU A 158 17.95 -4.42 -8.26
C LEU A 158 19.42 -4.84 -8.27
N SER A 159 19.99 -5.21 -9.43
CA SER A 159 21.41 -5.58 -9.51
C SER A 159 22.36 -4.45 -9.09
N TYR A 160 22.00 -3.19 -9.37
CA TYR A 160 22.76 -2.01 -8.98
C TYR A 160 22.51 -1.55 -7.53
N LEU A 161 21.65 -2.23 -6.77
CA LEU A 161 21.49 -1.98 -5.32
C LEU A 161 22.45 -2.80 -4.48
N LYS A 162 22.82 -4.00 -4.96
CA LYS A 162 23.67 -4.96 -4.27
C LYS A 162 24.96 -4.31 -3.78
N ASP A 163 25.46 -4.78 -2.65
CA ASP A 163 26.75 -4.37 -2.11
C ASP A 163 27.91 -5.02 -2.89
N ASP A 164 28.12 -4.52 -4.10
CA ASP A 164 29.18 -4.94 -4.99
C ASP A 164 30.19 -3.79 -5.17
N PRO A 165 31.51 -4.04 -5.02
CA PRO A 165 32.56 -3.08 -5.34
C PRO A 165 32.48 -2.54 -6.78
N SER A 166 31.97 -3.33 -7.73
CA SER A 166 31.81 -2.93 -9.13
C SER A 166 30.74 -1.86 -9.35
N VAL A 167 29.79 -1.73 -8.42
CA VAL A 167 28.70 -0.76 -8.52
C VAL A 167 29.15 0.60 -8.01
N GLU A 168 29.18 1.55 -8.92
CA GLU A 168 29.52 2.93 -8.59
C GLU A 168 28.40 3.65 -7.83
N HIS A 169 28.78 4.62 -7.00
CA HIS A 169 27.83 5.43 -6.23
C HIS A 169 26.72 6.07 -7.08
N HIS A 170 27.04 6.45 -8.32
CA HIS A 170 26.10 7.13 -9.20
C HIS A 170 25.06 6.17 -9.79
N GLN A 171 25.44 4.90 -10.01
CA GLN A 171 24.56 3.82 -10.46
C GLN A 171 23.62 3.40 -9.33
N HIS A 172 24.16 3.17 -8.13
CA HIS A 172 23.37 2.89 -6.94
C HIS A 172 22.34 3.99 -6.65
N LYS A 173 22.76 5.27 -6.76
CA LYS A 173 21.86 6.41 -6.64
C LYS A 173 20.75 6.41 -7.69
N ALA A 174 21.06 6.00 -8.93
CA ALA A 174 20.08 5.91 -10.00
C ALA A 174 19.01 4.85 -9.70
N SER A 175 19.40 3.68 -9.19
CA SER A 175 18.46 2.63 -8.76
C SER A 175 17.50 3.10 -7.68
N LEU A 176 18.03 3.75 -6.64
CA LEU A 176 17.19 4.31 -5.58
C LEU A 176 16.25 5.37 -6.11
N PHE A 177 16.72 6.22 -7.03
CA PHE A 177 15.86 7.22 -7.67
C PHE A 177 14.70 6.57 -8.44
N PHE A 178 14.96 5.50 -9.20
CA PHE A 178 13.91 4.75 -9.88
C PHE A 178 12.91 4.16 -8.88
N LEU A 179 13.37 3.53 -7.81
CA LEU A 179 12.46 3.00 -6.79
C LEU A 179 11.60 4.08 -6.11
N VAL A 180 12.10 5.32 -5.95
CA VAL A 180 11.27 6.43 -5.43
C VAL A 180 10.29 6.93 -6.49
N ARG A 181 10.77 7.26 -7.69
CA ARG A 181 9.96 7.94 -8.73
C ARG A 181 8.93 7.05 -9.38
N MET A 182 9.23 5.77 -9.52
CA MET A 182 8.33 4.84 -10.21
C MET A 182 7.12 4.47 -9.36
N ASN A 183 7.06 4.94 -8.10
CA ASN A 183 6.09 4.56 -7.09
C ASN A 183 5.71 3.07 -7.26
N PRO A 184 6.67 2.15 -7.11
CA PRO A 184 6.48 0.74 -7.44
C PRO A 184 5.37 0.08 -6.62
N PHE A 185 4.81 0.79 -5.63
CA PHE A 185 3.82 0.30 -4.70
C PHE A 185 2.42 0.88 -4.93
N GLY A 186 2.28 2.09 -5.50
CA GLY A 186 0.98 2.78 -5.61
C GLY A 186 0.19 2.50 -6.89
N ASN A 187 0.81 1.98 -7.96
CA ASN A 187 0.17 1.83 -9.28
C ASN A 187 0.15 0.40 -9.82
N ARG A 188 0.43 -0.60 -8.97
CA ARG A 188 0.52 -2.01 -9.38
C ARG A 188 -0.63 -2.84 -8.82
N MET A 189 -1.81 -2.70 -9.42
CA MET A 189 -2.87 -3.71 -9.33
C MET A 189 -2.55 -4.87 -10.29
N LYS A 190 -1.45 -5.60 -10.03
CA LYS A 190 -1.02 -6.73 -10.87
C LYS A 190 -0.90 -8.02 -10.07
N CYS A 191 -1.14 -9.14 -10.75
CA CYS A 191 -0.66 -10.45 -10.33
C CYS A 191 0.87 -10.38 -10.08
N GLY A 192 1.36 -10.99 -9.00
CA GLY A 192 2.80 -11.02 -8.69
C GLY A 192 3.33 -9.82 -7.89
N ILE A 193 2.47 -8.96 -7.33
CA ILE A 193 2.89 -7.85 -6.44
C ILE A 193 3.75 -8.34 -5.27
N TRP A 194 3.45 -9.52 -4.71
CA TRP A 194 4.17 -10.10 -3.58
C TRP A 194 5.57 -10.57 -3.97
N GLU A 195 5.72 -11.22 -5.12
CA GLU A 195 7.02 -11.59 -5.71
C GLU A 195 7.88 -10.34 -5.95
N TYR A 196 7.27 -9.29 -6.53
CA TYR A 196 7.93 -8.01 -6.72
C TYR A 196 8.40 -7.39 -5.39
N MET A 197 7.52 -7.36 -4.37
CA MET A 197 7.86 -6.85 -3.04
C MET A 197 8.98 -7.66 -2.39
N LYS A 198 8.91 -9.00 -2.48
CA LYS A 198 9.95 -9.91 -1.98
C LYS A 198 11.32 -9.55 -2.54
N LEU A 199 11.44 -9.45 -3.87
CA LEU A 199 12.71 -9.12 -4.53
C LEU A 199 13.18 -7.71 -4.19
N THR A 200 12.27 -6.73 -4.24
CA THR A 200 12.62 -5.32 -4.03
C THR A 200 13.02 -5.01 -2.60
N TRP A 201 12.25 -5.50 -1.62
CA TRP A 201 12.50 -5.22 -0.21
C TRP A 201 13.75 -5.93 0.28
N SER A 202 13.97 -7.17 -0.15
CA SER A 202 15.21 -7.90 0.15
C SER A 202 16.44 -7.17 -0.40
N ALA A 203 16.39 -6.72 -1.67
CA ALA A 203 17.48 -5.97 -2.28
C ALA A 203 17.72 -4.60 -1.63
N LEU A 204 16.66 -3.94 -1.15
CA LEU A 204 16.76 -2.66 -0.43
C LEU A 204 17.42 -2.81 0.95
N VAL A 205 17.14 -3.90 1.66
CA VAL A 205 17.74 -4.18 2.97
C VAL A 205 19.21 -4.59 2.82
N GLN A 206 19.53 -5.35 1.77
CA GLN A 206 20.91 -5.75 1.43
C GLN A 206 21.66 -4.70 0.58
N SER A 207 21.13 -3.48 0.52
CA SER A 207 21.63 -2.44 -0.34
C SER A 207 22.96 -1.87 0.17
N LYS A 208 23.85 -1.45 -0.75
CA LYS A 208 25.13 -0.81 -0.42
C LYS A 208 24.95 0.38 0.53
N HIS A 209 25.71 0.42 1.61
CA HIS A 209 25.73 1.58 2.50
C HIS A 209 26.37 2.80 1.82
N SER A 210 25.82 4.00 2.06
CA SER A 210 26.43 5.24 1.59
C SER A 210 26.16 6.40 2.55
N GLU A 211 27.18 7.21 2.80
CA GLU A 211 27.07 8.42 3.63
C GLU A 211 26.74 9.69 2.83
N LYS A 212 26.66 9.59 1.50
CA LYS A 212 26.42 10.76 0.64
C LYS A 212 25.02 11.34 0.92
N PRO A 213 24.88 12.63 1.28
CA PRO A 213 23.59 13.20 1.68
C PRO A 213 22.47 13.00 0.67
N SER A 214 22.80 13.08 -0.63
CA SER A 214 21.81 12.90 -1.69
C SER A 214 21.32 11.46 -1.86
N ILE A 215 22.09 10.45 -1.43
CA ILE A 215 21.67 9.04 -1.40
C ILE A 215 20.84 8.79 -0.13
N LEU A 216 21.27 9.35 0.99
CA LEU A 216 20.52 9.26 2.25
C LEU A 216 19.10 9.81 2.13
N LYS A 217 18.95 10.97 1.47
CA LYS A 217 17.62 11.55 1.19
C LYS A 217 16.74 10.64 0.33
N LEU A 218 17.33 9.91 -0.63
CA LEU A 218 16.60 8.94 -1.43
C LEU A 218 16.18 7.73 -0.61
N LEU A 219 17.08 7.19 0.23
CA LEU A 219 16.75 6.09 1.14
C LEU A 219 15.62 6.46 2.10
N GLU A 220 15.65 7.65 2.68
CA GLU A 220 14.55 8.18 3.51
C GLU A 220 13.24 8.26 2.72
N SER A 221 13.30 8.70 1.47
CA SER A 221 12.12 8.76 0.58
C SER A 221 11.57 7.37 0.26
N VAL A 222 12.44 6.38 0.04
CA VAL A 222 12.04 4.97 -0.14
C VAL A 222 11.39 4.44 1.15
N GLN A 223 11.99 4.69 2.31
CA GLN A 223 11.44 4.27 3.61
C GLN A 223 10.06 4.88 3.87
N GLU A 224 9.87 6.15 3.51
CA GLU A 224 8.56 6.80 3.60
C GLU A 224 7.56 6.16 2.63
N GLY A 225 7.98 5.87 1.39
CA GLY A 225 7.16 5.16 0.41
C GLY A 225 6.70 3.78 0.90
N VAL A 226 7.59 3.01 1.53
CA VAL A 226 7.26 1.73 2.16
C VAL A 226 6.27 1.92 3.32
N ARG A 227 6.44 2.97 4.13
CA ARG A 227 5.56 3.26 5.27
C ARG A 227 4.14 3.63 4.84
N LEU A 228 4.02 4.39 3.74
CA LEU A 228 2.75 4.88 3.21
C LEU A 228 2.07 3.87 2.28
N GLN A 229 2.72 2.75 1.98
CA GLN A 229 2.18 1.73 1.09
C GLN A 229 0.93 1.08 1.68
N GLU A 230 -0.13 1.00 0.87
CA GLU A 230 -1.27 0.13 1.16
C GLU A 230 -0.86 -1.33 0.95
N THR A 231 -1.14 -2.17 1.95
CA THR A 231 -0.76 -3.58 1.88
C THR A 231 -1.62 -4.31 0.85
N PRO A 232 -1.03 -4.93 -0.21
CA PRO A 232 -1.81 -5.59 -1.26
C PRO A 232 -2.73 -6.70 -0.72
N PHE A 233 -3.79 -7.05 -1.43
CA PHE A 233 -4.66 -8.15 -1.02
C PHE A 233 -3.94 -9.51 -1.13
N LEU A 234 -4.09 -10.36 -0.11
CA LEU A 234 -3.66 -11.77 -0.19
C LEU A 234 -4.74 -12.63 -0.87
N SER A 235 -6.00 -12.45 -0.46
CA SER A 235 -7.15 -13.12 -1.06
C SER A 235 -8.02 -12.09 -1.77
N LEU A 236 -8.00 -12.13 -3.10
CA LEU A 236 -8.94 -11.41 -3.95
C LEU A 236 -9.81 -12.48 -4.60
N ARG A 237 -11.10 -12.54 -4.29
CA ARG A 237 -12.02 -13.55 -4.80
C ARG A 237 -13.16 -12.94 -5.58
N CYS A 238 -13.58 -13.58 -6.65
CA CYS A 238 -14.82 -13.24 -7.34
C CYS A 238 -16.01 -13.89 -6.62
N SER A 239 -16.96 -13.09 -6.14
CA SER A 239 -18.18 -13.63 -5.51
C SER A 239 -19.14 -14.19 -6.56
N PRO A 240 -20.00 -15.17 -6.22
CA PRO A 240 -21.00 -15.70 -7.15
C PRO A 240 -21.92 -14.61 -7.72
N ALA A 241 -22.36 -13.66 -6.89
CA ALA A 241 -23.18 -12.52 -7.31
C ALA A 241 -22.47 -11.62 -8.34
N LEU A 242 -21.15 -11.47 -8.26
CA LEU A 242 -20.36 -10.72 -9.24
C LEU A 242 -20.30 -11.46 -10.58
N ILE A 243 -20.15 -12.79 -10.54
CA ILE A 243 -20.17 -13.64 -11.74
C ILE A 243 -21.53 -13.54 -12.44
N GLU A 244 -22.63 -13.63 -11.68
CA GLU A 244 -24.00 -13.46 -12.20
C GLU A 244 -24.20 -12.07 -12.82
N SER A 245 -23.72 -11.02 -12.15
CA SER A 245 -23.75 -9.65 -12.67
C SER A 245 -22.97 -9.52 -13.98
N GLY A 246 -21.80 -10.17 -14.08
CA GLY A 246 -21.00 -10.25 -15.31
C GLY A 246 -21.74 -10.95 -16.45
N ARG A 247 -22.40 -12.09 -16.16
CA ARG A 247 -23.24 -12.81 -17.13
C ARG A 247 -24.40 -11.93 -17.62
N ALA A 248 -25.10 -11.26 -16.70
CA ALA A 248 -26.20 -10.37 -17.04
C ALA A 248 -25.74 -9.15 -17.87
N PHE A 249 -24.53 -8.62 -17.59
CA PHE A 249 -23.93 -7.55 -18.38
C PHE A 249 -23.63 -7.99 -19.82
N TRP A 250 -23.12 -9.23 -20.00
CA TRP A 250 -22.86 -9.80 -21.32
C TRP A 250 -24.15 -10.07 -22.11
N ALA A 251 -25.18 -10.59 -21.45
CA ALA A 251 -26.47 -10.90 -22.05
C ALA A 251 -27.21 -9.66 -22.60
N LYS A 252 -26.95 -8.48 -22.03
CA LYS A 252 -27.54 -7.20 -22.49
C LYS A 252 -26.95 -6.67 -23.81
N GLY A 253 -26.02 -7.40 -24.44
CA GLY A 253 -25.53 -7.06 -25.78
C GLY A 253 -24.72 -5.77 -25.83
N SER A 254 -23.97 -5.45 -24.77
CA SER A 254 -22.90 -4.46 -24.87
C SER A 254 -22.02 -4.85 -26.05
N SER A 255 -21.65 -3.91 -26.93
CA SER A 255 -20.83 -4.13 -28.13
C SER A 255 -19.37 -4.50 -27.80
N VAL A 256 -19.19 -5.46 -26.90
CA VAL A 256 -17.89 -6.02 -26.55
C VAL A 256 -17.48 -6.87 -27.74
N ALA A 257 -16.32 -6.58 -28.33
CA ALA A 257 -15.79 -7.29 -29.49
C ALA A 257 -15.37 -8.76 -29.18
N VAL A 258 -15.86 -9.34 -28.07
CA VAL A 258 -15.44 -10.63 -27.51
C VAL A 258 -16.67 -11.40 -27.06
N ASN A 259 -16.68 -12.70 -27.33
CA ASN A 259 -17.74 -13.62 -26.92
C ASN A 259 -17.80 -13.79 -25.39
N ALA A 260 -18.96 -14.20 -24.88
CA ALA A 260 -19.09 -14.53 -23.46
C ALA A 260 -18.16 -15.71 -23.10
N PRO A 261 -17.56 -15.70 -21.90
CA PRO A 261 -16.70 -16.79 -21.47
C PRO A 261 -17.50 -18.10 -21.37
N THR A 262 -16.92 -19.17 -21.87
CA THR A 262 -17.45 -20.53 -21.77
C THR A 262 -17.38 -21.04 -20.33
N GLU A 263 -18.19 -22.04 -19.99
CA GLU A 263 -18.16 -22.65 -18.65
C GLU A 263 -16.79 -23.30 -18.35
N SER A 264 -16.07 -23.74 -19.38
CA SER A 264 -14.69 -24.24 -19.25
C SER A 264 -13.72 -23.12 -18.85
N GLU A 265 -13.79 -21.96 -19.49
CA GLU A 265 -12.97 -20.79 -19.16
C GLU A 265 -13.26 -20.26 -17.76
N LEU A 266 -14.53 -20.33 -17.33
CA LEU A 266 -14.90 -19.97 -15.96
C LEU A 266 -14.24 -20.90 -14.93
N LYS A 267 -14.27 -22.23 -15.15
CA LYS A 267 -13.58 -23.20 -14.29
C LYS A 267 -12.06 -23.01 -14.28
N GLN A 268 -11.46 -22.67 -15.44
CA GLN A 268 -10.05 -22.31 -15.52
C GLN A 268 -9.75 -21.04 -14.71
N GLY A 269 -10.62 -20.04 -14.78
CA GLY A 269 -10.54 -18.81 -13.99
C GLY A 269 -10.59 -19.07 -12.48
N GLU A 270 -11.50 -19.94 -12.01
CA GLU A 270 -11.59 -20.35 -10.61
C GLU A 270 -10.32 -21.07 -10.14
N THR A 271 -9.80 -21.99 -10.96
CA THR A 271 -8.55 -22.71 -10.66
C THR A 271 -7.36 -21.75 -10.58
N ALA A 272 -7.26 -20.81 -11.53
CA ALA A 272 -6.22 -19.79 -11.55
C ALA A 272 -6.35 -18.82 -10.36
N GLU A 273 -7.57 -18.51 -9.91
CA GLU A 273 -7.82 -17.71 -8.71
C GLU A 273 -7.24 -18.40 -7.47
N VAL A 274 -7.56 -19.68 -7.27
CA VAL A 274 -7.06 -20.47 -6.12
C VAL A 274 -5.53 -20.55 -6.13
N GLN A 275 -4.93 -20.86 -7.28
CA GLN A 275 -3.47 -20.92 -7.43
C GLN A 275 -2.81 -19.57 -7.16
N ARG A 276 -3.38 -18.47 -7.66
CA ARG A 276 -2.87 -17.11 -7.42
C ARG A 276 -2.91 -16.74 -5.93
N ILE A 277 -3.99 -17.09 -5.22
CA ILE A 277 -4.11 -16.84 -3.78
C ILE A 277 -3.09 -17.67 -3.00
N ALA A 278 -2.92 -18.94 -3.35
CA ALA A 278 -1.93 -19.81 -2.73
C ALA A 278 -0.50 -19.27 -2.93
N LYS A 279 -0.14 -18.90 -4.16
CA LYS A 279 1.15 -18.28 -4.48
C LYS A 279 1.35 -16.97 -3.72
N ALA A 280 0.35 -16.08 -3.69
CA ALA A 280 0.43 -14.82 -2.95
C ALA A 280 0.70 -15.03 -1.46
N LYS A 281 0.05 -16.03 -0.84
CA LYS A 281 0.29 -16.39 0.56
C LYS A 281 1.70 -16.94 0.78
N GLN A 282 2.19 -17.79 -0.11
CA GLN A 282 3.54 -18.33 -0.06
C GLN A 282 4.60 -17.23 -0.20
N ASP A 283 4.45 -16.35 -1.19
CA ASP A 283 5.36 -15.24 -1.43
C ASP A 283 5.37 -14.25 -0.26
N PHE A 284 4.23 -13.99 0.36
CA PHE A 284 4.11 -13.18 1.57
C PHE A 284 4.90 -13.78 2.75
N LEU A 285 4.66 -15.06 3.07
CA LEU A 285 5.36 -15.73 4.17
C LEU A 285 6.86 -15.76 3.92
N SER A 286 7.25 -16.07 2.68
CA SER A 286 8.65 -16.07 2.26
C SER A 286 9.31 -14.69 2.33
N LEU A 287 8.58 -13.61 2.03
CA LEU A 287 9.06 -12.24 2.21
C LEU A 287 9.32 -11.93 3.69
N VAL A 288 8.37 -12.27 4.58
CA VAL A 288 8.55 -12.05 6.02
C VAL A 288 9.75 -12.83 6.55
N GLU A 289 9.88 -14.10 6.18
CA GLU A 289 11.00 -14.95 6.57
C GLU A 289 12.34 -14.42 6.03
N THR A 290 12.38 -14.00 4.76
CA THR A 290 13.60 -13.43 4.16
C THR A 290 14.05 -12.19 4.92
N LEU A 291 13.13 -11.27 5.25
CA LEU A 291 13.45 -10.08 6.01
C LEU A 291 13.87 -10.39 7.44
N LEU A 292 13.21 -11.34 8.09
CA LEU A 292 13.55 -11.79 9.44
C LEU A 292 14.98 -12.36 9.48
N ASN A 293 15.32 -13.25 8.55
CA ASN A 293 16.65 -13.84 8.45
C ASN A 293 17.73 -12.78 8.22
N LEU A 294 17.43 -11.73 7.46
CA LEU A 294 18.35 -10.61 7.26
C LEU A 294 18.57 -9.79 8.55
N VAL A 295 17.52 -9.60 9.35
CA VAL A 295 17.63 -8.91 10.64
C VAL A 295 18.42 -9.75 11.64
N GLU A 296 18.07 -11.02 11.81
CA GLU A 296 18.74 -11.94 12.75
C GLU A 296 20.18 -12.26 12.35
N GLY A 297 20.53 -12.12 11.06
CA GLY A 297 21.90 -12.34 10.58
C GLY A 297 22.94 -11.36 11.15
N GLY A 298 22.54 -10.25 11.77
CA GLY A 298 23.41 -9.34 12.53
C GLY A 298 24.44 -8.52 11.73
N SER A 299 24.58 -8.79 10.43
CA SER A 299 25.54 -8.10 9.54
C SER A 299 25.04 -6.77 8.97
N LEU A 300 23.76 -6.45 9.18
CA LEU A 300 23.14 -5.25 8.62
C LEU A 300 23.58 -3.98 9.36
N HIS A 301 23.93 -2.96 8.57
CA HIS A 301 24.07 -1.61 9.11
C HIS A 301 22.73 -1.13 9.73
N TRP A 302 22.81 -0.40 10.85
CA TRP A 302 21.65 -0.04 11.69
C TRP A 302 20.47 0.62 10.92
N ARG A 303 20.76 1.35 9.85
CA ARG A 303 19.72 1.97 8.98
C ARG A 303 18.90 0.94 8.23
N PHE A 304 19.55 -0.10 7.71
CA PHE A 304 18.90 -1.19 6.98
C PHE A 304 18.21 -2.15 7.93
N HIS A 305 18.78 -2.38 9.12
CA HIS A 305 18.09 -3.08 10.19
C HIS A 305 16.78 -2.38 10.58
N HIS A 306 16.81 -1.05 10.77
CA HIS A 306 15.60 -0.28 11.05
C HIS A 306 14.60 -0.30 9.87
N MET A 307 15.09 -0.29 8.63
CA MET A 307 14.27 -0.41 7.43
C MET A 307 13.54 -1.76 7.39
N ALA A 308 14.26 -2.85 7.61
CA ALA A 308 13.71 -4.21 7.62
C ALA A 308 12.64 -4.36 8.71
N LEU A 309 12.89 -3.88 9.94
CA LEU A 309 11.90 -3.88 11.01
C LEU A 309 10.64 -3.07 10.64
N THR A 310 10.80 -1.92 9.99
CA THR A 310 9.67 -1.11 9.51
C THR A 310 8.88 -1.85 8.44
N MET A 311 9.57 -2.52 7.52
CA MET A 311 8.96 -3.37 6.48
C MET A 311 8.17 -4.52 7.12
N ILE A 312 8.76 -5.31 8.01
CA ILE A 312 8.05 -6.41 8.70
C ILE A 312 6.85 -5.87 9.49
N SER A 313 7.00 -4.73 10.18
CA SER A 313 5.89 -4.13 10.92
C SER A 313 4.73 -3.70 10.01
N SER A 314 5.01 -3.32 8.76
CA SER A 314 3.96 -2.96 7.78
C SER A 314 3.25 -4.18 7.17
N LEU A 315 3.78 -5.38 7.38
CA LEU A 315 3.21 -6.66 6.93
C LEU A 315 2.26 -7.30 7.96
N ILE A 316 2.05 -6.65 9.12
CA ILE A 316 1.10 -7.14 10.14
C ILE A 316 -0.33 -6.84 9.68
N ARG A 317 -1.11 -7.90 9.40
CA ARG A 317 -2.45 -7.81 8.79
C ARG A 317 -3.50 -8.55 9.62
N SER A 318 -4.79 -8.28 9.39
CA SER A 318 -5.86 -8.98 10.11
C SER A 318 -6.23 -10.36 9.55
N ASP A 319 -5.91 -10.63 8.28
CA ASP A 319 -6.31 -11.84 7.55
C ASP A 319 -5.35 -13.02 7.70
N ILE A 320 -4.09 -12.76 8.06
CA ILE A 320 -3.07 -13.78 8.31
C ILE A 320 -2.23 -13.41 9.53
N LYS A 321 -1.96 -14.39 10.41
CA LYS A 321 -1.08 -14.21 11.57
C LYS A 321 0.37 -14.07 11.12
N LEU A 322 1.12 -13.24 11.85
CA LEU A 322 2.56 -13.09 11.62
C LEU A 322 3.29 -14.39 12.03
N PRO A 323 4.33 -14.84 11.29
CA PRO A 323 5.15 -15.98 11.67
C PRO A 323 5.74 -15.85 13.09
N ALA A 324 5.84 -16.98 13.81
CA ALA A 324 6.25 -17.00 15.22
C ALA A 324 7.63 -16.37 15.47
N GLY A 325 8.63 -16.66 14.64
CA GLY A 325 9.96 -16.05 14.78
C GLY A 325 9.96 -14.52 14.66
N ALA A 326 9.07 -13.94 13.85
CA ALA A 326 8.93 -12.48 13.78
C ALA A 326 8.21 -11.91 15.02
N VAL A 327 7.27 -12.66 15.60
CA VAL A 327 6.64 -12.31 16.89
C VAL A 327 7.67 -12.35 18.02
N GLU A 328 8.54 -13.37 18.02
CA GLU A 328 9.64 -13.47 18.97
C GLU A 328 10.58 -12.28 18.87
N MET A 329 11.07 -11.98 17.67
CA MET A 329 11.95 -10.83 17.39
C MET A 329 11.33 -9.53 17.92
N PHE A 330 10.07 -9.23 17.57
CA PHE A 330 9.41 -8.01 18.06
C PHE A 330 9.23 -7.98 19.57
N THR A 331 9.03 -9.13 20.22
CA THR A 331 8.88 -9.20 21.67
C THR A 331 10.22 -8.98 22.35
N ARG A 332 11.25 -9.73 21.96
CA ARG A 332 12.63 -9.61 22.47
C ARG A 332 13.16 -8.19 22.31
N ASP A 333 12.94 -7.57 21.16
CA ASP A 333 13.48 -6.24 20.84
C ASP A 333 12.72 -5.09 21.52
N LEU A 334 11.75 -5.36 22.39
CA LEU A 334 11.16 -4.35 23.28
C LEU A 334 12.16 -3.78 24.28
N ILE A 335 13.23 -4.51 24.58
CA ILE A 335 14.35 -4.06 25.44
C ILE A 335 15.61 -3.76 24.63
N ASN A 336 15.51 -3.56 23.31
CA ASN A 336 16.65 -3.16 22.48
C ASN A 336 17.18 -1.78 22.90
N ASP A 337 18.48 -1.53 22.84
CA ASP A 337 19.08 -0.24 23.24
C ASP A 337 18.57 0.96 22.42
N SER A 338 18.16 0.73 21.17
CA SER A 338 17.62 1.76 20.29
C SER A 338 16.16 2.08 20.61
N VAL A 339 15.92 3.32 21.07
CA VAL A 339 14.56 3.87 21.29
C VAL A 339 13.69 3.75 20.04
N LYS A 340 14.27 3.88 18.83
CA LYS A 340 13.53 3.78 17.57
C LYS A 340 13.00 2.36 17.35
N ILE A 341 13.85 1.35 17.61
CA ILE A 341 13.49 -0.07 17.49
C ILE A 341 12.39 -0.40 18.50
N ARG A 342 12.58 -0.08 19.79
CA ARG A 342 11.57 -0.32 20.84
C ARG A 342 10.21 0.28 20.52
N LYS A 343 10.16 1.46 19.91
CA LYS A 343 8.89 2.11 19.51
C LYS A 343 8.18 1.40 18.35
N ILE A 344 8.94 0.85 17.40
CA ILE A 344 8.39 0.01 16.34
C ILE A 344 7.86 -1.27 16.95
N CYS A 345 8.69 -2.00 17.70
CA CYS A 345 8.34 -3.26 18.36
C CYS A 345 7.10 -3.13 19.23
N LEU A 346 6.97 -2.08 20.04
CA LEU A 346 5.79 -1.85 20.86
C LEU A 346 4.52 -1.72 20.01
N ARG A 347 4.57 -0.94 18.92
CA ARG A 347 3.42 -0.77 18.03
C ARG A 347 3.08 -2.09 17.33
N SER A 348 4.11 -2.79 16.86
CA SER A 348 3.98 -4.08 16.17
C SER A 348 3.36 -5.12 17.10
N LEU A 349 3.82 -5.22 18.34
CA LEU A 349 3.27 -6.13 19.35
C LEU A 349 1.80 -5.83 19.63
N GLY A 350 1.40 -4.56 19.75
CA GLY A 350 -0.01 -4.22 19.90
C GLY A 350 -0.89 -4.74 18.75
N SER A 351 -0.40 -4.65 17.51
CA SER A 351 -1.09 -5.22 16.34
C SER A 351 -1.07 -6.76 16.34
N ILE A 352 0.04 -7.39 16.76
CA ILE A 352 0.16 -8.85 16.88
C ILE A 352 -0.82 -9.38 17.94
N LEU A 353 -0.89 -8.77 19.12
CA LEU A 353 -1.85 -9.12 20.16
C LEU A 353 -3.29 -9.02 19.64
N ARG A 354 -3.58 -8.05 18.77
CA ARG A 354 -4.88 -7.96 18.10
C ARG A 354 -5.14 -9.11 17.11
N GLN A 355 -4.13 -9.61 16.39
CA GLN A 355 -4.25 -10.82 15.54
C GLN A 355 -4.53 -12.08 16.37
N HIS A 356 -3.98 -12.13 17.58
CA HIS A 356 -4.14 -13.26 18.50
C HIS A 356 -5.34 -13.10 19.45
N LYS A 357 -6.02 -11.94 19.46
CA LYS A 357 -7.23 -11.72 20.25
C LYS A 357 -8.29 -12.74 19.84
N ARG A 358 -8.66 -13.61 20.78
CA ARG A 358 -9.69 -14.62 20.59
C ARG A 358 -11.05 -13.94 20.42
N LYS A 359 -11.86 -14.48 19.51
CA LYS A 359 -13.21 -14.00 19.28
C LYS A 359 -14.03 -14.26 20.55
N GLN A 360 -14.46 -13.18 21.19
CA GLN A 360 -15.34 -13.24 22.35
C GLN A 360 -16.76 -13.61 21.91
N VAL A 361 -17.41 -14.47 22.69
CA VAL A 361 -18.78 -14.94 22.42
C VAL A 361 -19.75 -13.82 22.73
N ARG A 362 -20.71 -13.61 21.84
CA ARG A 362 -21.79 -12.63 22.01
C ARG A 362 -23.14 -13.35 22.00
N VAL A 363 -24.05 -12.86 22.82
CA VAL A 363 -25.42 -13.36 22.94
C VAL A 363 -26.40 -12.25 22.58
N GLU A 364 -27.46 -12.62 21.88
CA GLU A 364 -28.57 -11.72 21.60
C GLU A 364 -29.44 -11.60 22.86
N ILE A 365 -29.70 -10.36 23.28
CA ILE A 365 -30.57 -10.05 24.40
C ILE A 365 -31.83 -9.34 23.92
N ASP A 366 -32.90 -9.49 24.68
CA ASP A 366 -34.13 -8.72 24.51
C ASP A 366 -34.22 -7.67 25.63
N PRO A 367 -33.92 -6.39 25.34
CA PRO A 367 -33.93 -5.34 26.36
C PRO A 367 -35.30 -5.14 26.99
N PHE A 368 -36.38 -5.38 26.24
CA PHE A 368 -37.74 -5.20 26.73
C PHE A 368 -38.08 -6.28 27.76
N LYS A 369 -37.69 -7.54 27.51
CA LYS A 369 -37.82 -8.62 28.50
C LYS A 369 -37.00 -8.36 29.75
N LEU A 370 -35.77 -7.88 29.61
CA LEU A 370 -34.91 -7.51 30.76
C LEU A 370 -35.49 -6.35 31.57
N GLY A 371 -36.11 -5.37 30.91
CA GLY A 371 -36.81 -4.26 31.55
C GLY A 371 -38.25 -4.57 31.98
N GLY A 372 -38.76 -5.78 31.77
CA GLY A 372 -40.14 -6.15 32.10
C GLY A 372 -41.21 -5.38 31.31
N THR A 373 -40.91 -4.97 30.08
CA THR A 373 -41.79 -4.19 29.20
C THR A 373 -42.15 -4.96 27.94
N GLU A 374 -43.28 -4.62 27.32
CA GLU A 374 -43.63 -5.13 25.99
C GLU A 374 -42.85 -4.38 24.91
N ARG A 375 -42.43 -5.11 23.87
CA ARG A 375 -41.73 -4.52 22.73
C ARG A 375 -42.71 -3.70 21.87
N PRO A 376 -42.48 -2.40 21.67
CA PRO A 376 -43.33 -1.58 20.80
C PRO A 376 -43.30 -2.09 19.36
N ALA A 377 -44.42 -1.97 18.65
CA ALA A 377 -44.52 -2.33 17.23
C ALA A 377 -43.59 -1.49 16.34
N ASP A 378 -43.38 -0.22 16.71
CA ASP A 378 -42.42 0.67 16.05
C ASP A 378 -41.46 1.29 17.07
N LEU A 379 -40.16 0.99 16.91
CA LEU A 379 -39.07 1.50 17.74
C LEU A 379 -38.83 3.01 17.57
N SER A 380 -39.38 3.63 16.52
CA SER A 380 -39.30 5.08 16.29
C SER A 380 -40.12 5.89 17.29
N THR A 381 -41.09 5.24 17.96
CA THR A 381 -41.96 5.86 18.96
C THR A 381 -41.28 6.04 20.32
N LEU A 382 -40.09 5.44 20.53
CA LEU A 382 -39.35 5.56 21.77
C LEU A 382 -38.81 6.97 21.96
N VAL A 383 -39.01 7.53 23.15
CA VAL A 383 -38.48 8.84 23.53
C VAL A 383 -37.07 8.68 24.12
N PRO A 384 -36.09 9.51 23.75
CA PRO A 384 -34.75 9.44 24.32
C PRO A 384 -34.74 9.71 25.82
N GLY A 385 -33.92 8.98 26.58
CA GLY A 385 -33.76 9.18 28.01
C GLY A 385 -33.88 7.88 28.81
N ILE A 386 -34.17 8.04 30.11
CA ILE A 386 -34.39 6.91 31.02
C ILE A 386 -35.82 6.40 30.81
N ARG A 387 -35.94 5.12 30.48
CA ARG A 387 -37.20 4.43 30.20
C ARG A 387 -37.24 3.08 30.91
N PRO A 388 -38.44 2.51 31.14
CA PRO A 388 -38.56 1.22 31.81
C PRO A 388 -37.79 0.09 31.09
N ASP A 389 -37.72 0.11 29.75
CA ASP A 389 -36.96 -0.86 28.94
C ASP A 389 -35.44 -0.77 29.10
N ASN A 390 -34.89 0.35 29.59
CA ASN A 390 -33.45 0.59 29.69
C ASN A 390 -32.96 0.86 31.12
N GLN A 391 -33.88 0.91 32.08
CA GLN A 391 -33.59 1.22 33.48
C GLN A 391 -32.66 0.20 34.14
N TRP A 392 -32.72 -1.07 33.73
CA TRP A 392 -31.86 -2.15 34.21
C TRP A 392 -30.37 -1.94 33.85
N MET A 393 -30.04 -1.07 32.88
CA MET A 393 -28.65 -0.73 32.54
C MET A 393 -28.06 0.36 33.44
N LEU A 394 -28.89 1.06 34.22
CA LEU A 394 -28.40 2.11 35.10
C LEU A 394 -27.61 1.49 36.25
N TYR A 395 -26.54 2.18 36.64
CA TYR A 395 -25.78 1.80 37.82
C TYR A 395 -26.65 1.94 39.06
N ASP A 396 -26.85 0.83 39.78
CA ASP A 396 -27.51 0.80 41.08
C ASP A 396 -26.48 0.49 42.17
N GLY A 397 -26.25 1.43 43.08
CA GLY A 397 -25.32 1.26 44.19
C GLY A 397 -25.71 0.15 45.19
N LYS A 398 -26.96 -0.33 45.15
CA LYS A 398 -27.42 -1.47 45.95
C LYS A 398 -27.20 -2.81 45.25
N SER A 399 -27.07 -2.82 43.94
CA SER A 399 -26.82 -4.02 43.14
C SER A 399 -25.33 -4.13 42.86
N ASN A 400 -24.61 -4.88 43.69
CA ASN A 400 -23.21 -5.16 43.44
C ASN A 400 -23.04 -6.50 42.70
N PRO A 401 -22.64 -6.50 41.41
CA PRO A 401 -22.39 -7.75 40.67
C PRO A 401 -21.14 -8.49 41.16
N TYR A 402 -20.29 -7.87 41.98
CA TYR A 402 -19.07 -8.48 42.54
C TYR A 402 -19.32 -9.34 43.79
N GLU A 403 -20.56 -9.50 44.25
CA GLU A 403 -20.88 -10.29 45.46
C GLU A 403 -20.62 -11.80 45.29
N SER A 404 -20.89 -12.36 44.11
CA SER A 404 -20.67 -13.77 43.82
C SER A 404 -20.46 -14.02 42.32
N GLU A 405 -19.80 -15.13 41.99
CA GLU A 405 -19.61 -15.56 40.60
C GLU A 405 -20.96 -15.80 39.89
N GLU A 406 -21.96 -16.32 40.60
CA GLU A 406 -23.30 -16.54 40.06
C GLU A 406 -23.99 -15.20 39.69
N LYS A 407 -23.85 -14.18 40.54
CA LYS A 407 -24.42 -12.84 40.30
C LYS A 407 -23.67 -12.13 39.17
N TRP A 408 -22.35 -12.27 39.11
CA TRP A 408 -21.54 -11.76 38.00
C TRP A 408 -21.95 -12.39 36.66
N ASN A 409 -22.10 -13.71 36.62
CA ASN A 409 -22.46 -14.44 35.41
C ASN A 409 -23.93 -14.27 34.99
N SER A 410 -24.82 -13.86 35.89
CA SER A 410 -26.21 -13.51 35.55
C SER A 410 -26.40 -12.04 35.18
N CYS A 411 -25.43 -11.17 35.51
CA CYS A 411 -25.48 -9.76 35.17
C CYS A 411 -25.24 -9.53 33.66
N VAL A 412 -26.03 -8.64 33.07
CA VAL A 412 -25.91 -8.26 31.67
C VAL A 412 -25.12 -6.96 31.56
N PHE A 413 -23.90 -7.03 31.00
CA PHE A 413 -23.05 -5.87 30.81
C PHE A 413 -23.19 -5.29 29.40
N VAL A 414 -23.63 -4.03 29.33
CA VAL A 414 -23.68 -3.25 28.08
C VAL A 414 -22.50 -2.28 28.07
N GLU A 415 -21.48 -2.57 27.27
CA GLU A 415 -20.22 -1.79 27.28
C GLU A 415 -20.34 -0.38 26.71
N HIS A 416 -21.18 -0.21 25.69
CA HIS A 416 -21.28 1.05 24.98
C HIS A 416 -22.37 1.92 25.59
N THR A 417 -21.98 3.10 26.09
CA THR A 417 -22.84 4.05 26.81
C THR A 417 -23.99 4.63 25.97
N TYR A 418 -23.92 4.52 24.65
CA TYR A 418 -24.95 5.04 23.74
C TYR A 418 -26.06 4.03 23.41
N ILE A 419 -25.86 2.74 23.71
CA ILE A 419 -26.85 1.70 23.38
C ILE A 419 -28.08 1.88 24.27
N GLY A 420 -29.26 1.92 23.66
CA GLY A 420 -30.53 2.00 24.38
C GLY A 420 -30.87 3.39 24.94
N TYR A 421 -30.05 4.43 24.73
CA TYR A 421 -30.39 5.79 25.18
C TYR A 421 -31.50 6.43 24.32
N HIS A 422 -31.30 6.49 23.00
CA HIS A 422 -32.29 7.05 22.07
C HIS A 422 -33.32 6.00 21.65
N THR A 423 -32.84 4.85 21.16
CA THR A 423 -33.65 3.71 20.74
C THR A 423 -32.79 2.44 20.78
N TRP A 424 -33.38 1.28 20.55
CA TRP A 424 -32.69 -0.01 20.46
C TRP A 424 -32.41 -0.39 19.01
N ALA A 425 -31.31 -1.11 18.77
CA ALA A 425 -31.07 -1.76 17.50
C ALA A 425 -32.07 -2.90 17.29
N LYS A 426 -32.32 -3.30 16.03
CA LYS A 426 -33.20 -4.44 15.71
C LYS A 426 -32.78 -5.72 16.42
N LYS A 427 -31.45 -5.92 16.50
CA LYS A 427 -30.77 -6.96 17.25
C LYS A 427 -29.81 -6.30 18.23
N VAL A 428 -29.87 -6.69 19.49
CA VAL A 428 -28.99 -6.18 20.55
C VAL A 428 -28.10 -7.32 21.01
N GLU A 429 -26.81 -7.19 20.77
CA GLU A 429 -25.81 -8.18 21.15
C GLU A 429 -24.92 -7.64 22.25
N VAL A 430 -24.74 -8.45 23.29
CA VAL A 430 -23.81 -8.19 24.40
C VAL A 430 -22.83 -9.34 24.53
N TYR A 431 -21.77 -9.16 25.32
CA TYR A 431 -20.86 -10.27 25.61
C TYR A 431 -21.56 -11.33 26.46
N ALA A 432 -21.29 -12.59 26.13
CA ALA A 432 -21.73 -13.71 26.95
C ALA A 432 -21.05 -13.65 28.35
N PRO A 433 -21.67 -14.25 29.37
CA PRO A 433 -21.08 -14.41 30.71
C PRO A 433 -19.67 -15.01 30.68
N THR A 434 -18.90 -14.78 31.74
CA THR A 434 -17.48 -15.17 31.83
C THR A 434 -17.30 -16.69 31.65
N LYS A 435 -18.21 -17.48 32.22
CA LYS A 435 -18.25 -18.95 32.07
C LYS A 435 -18.35 -19.45 30.62
N ASP A 436 -18.94 -18.64 29.73
CA ASP A 436 -19.18 -18.99 28.33
C ASP A 436 -18.12 -18.37 27.39
N GLN A 437 -17.20 -17.57 27.94
CA GLN A 437 -16.09 -17.00 27.18
C GLN A 437 -14.93 -17.99 27.04
N PRO A 438 -14.06 -17.81 26.03
CA PRO A 438 -12.83 -18.59 25.94
C PRO A 438 -11.97 -18.44 27.21
N PRO A 439 -11.45 -19.54 27.79
CA PRO A 439 -10.77 -19.52 29.10
C PRO A 439 -9.51 -18.64 29.04
N LEU A 440 -9.34 -17.73 30.00
CA LEU A 440 -8.20 -16.79 30.01
C LEU A 440 -6.91 -17.48 30.49
N ASP A 441 -6.99 -18.18 31.62
CA ASP A 441 -5.87 -18.89 32.24
C ASP A 441 -5.67 -20.26 31.61
N ARG A 442 -4.85 -20.26 30.56
CA ARG A 442 -4.53 -21.45 29.79
C ARG A 442 -3.15 -21.97 30.15
N ASP A 443 -3.00 -23.28 30.13
CA ASP A 443 -1.70 -23.94 30.25
C ASP A 443 -0.78 -23.54 29.10
N PHE A 444 0.52 -23.47 29.38
CA PHE A 444 1.55 -23.02 28.44
C PHE A 444 1.55 -23.84 27.14
N GLU A 445 1.32 -25.16 27.24
CA GLU A 445 1.28 -26.12 26.14
C GLU A 445 0.09 -25.86 25.19
N SER A 446 -0.98 -25.25 25.70
CA SER A 446 -2.18 -24.93 24.91
C SER A 446 -2.07 -23.59 24.17
N LEU A 447 -1.01 -22.81 24.44
CA LEU A 447 -0.71 -21.57 23.74
C LEU A 447 -0.13 -21.89 22.36
N SER A 448 -0.50 -21.09 21.35
CA SER A 448 0.17 -21.15 20.04
C SER A 448 1.64 -20.74 20.18
N GLU A 449 2.50 -21.21 19.28
CA GLU A 449 3.94 -20.89 19.28
C GLU A 449 4.22 -19.38 19.44
N SER A 450 3.49 -18.53 18.72
CA SER A 450 3.60 -17.07 18.85
C SER A 450 3.21 -16.55 20.24
N GLU A 451 2.14 -17.10 20.84
CA GLU A 451 1.71 -16.74 22.21
C GLU A 451 2.74 -17.21 23.24
N GLN A 452 3.33 -18.39 23.04
CA GLN A 452 4.38 -18.93 23.90
C GLN A 452 5.60 -18.01 23.96
N HIS A 453 6.04 -17.46 22.83
CA HIS A 453 7.14 -16.48 22.84
C HIS A 453 6.78 -15.26 23.68
N VAL A 454 5.60 -14.66 23.45
CA VAL A 454 5.14 -13.50 24.24
C VAL A 454 5.09 -13.84 25.72
N TYR A 455 4.50 -14.98 26.08
CA TYR A 455 4.40 -15.44 27.46
C TYR A 455 5.78 -15.59 28.12
N LYS A 456 6.74 -16.27 27.45
CA LYS A 456 8.09 -16.47 28.00
C LYS A 456 8.78 -15.16 28.37
N TYR A 457 8.73 -14.15 27.50
CA TYR A 457 9.39 -12.87 27.78
C TYR A 457 8.66 -12.06 28.86
N PHE A 458 7.33 -12.03 28.86
CA PHE A 458 6.57 -11.25 29.85
C PHE A 458 6.48 -11.91 31.24
N THR A 459 6.80 -13.20 31.34
CA THR A 459 6.94 -13.89 32.63
C THR A 459 8.38 -13.80 33.19
N ASP A 460 9.37 -13.41 32.38
CA ASP A 460 10.74 -13.15 32.87
C ASP A 460 10.85 -11.79 33.55
N GLN A 461 11.08 -11.80 34.86
CA GLN A 461 11.21 -10.60 35.68
C GLN A 461 12.29 -9.65 35.15
N LYS A 462 13.43 -10.16 34.67
CA LYS A 462 14.54 -9.31 34.19
C LYS A 462 14.13 -8.53 32.94
N PHE A 463 13.42 -9.20 32.03
CA PHE A 463 12.88 -8.57 30.83
C PHE A 463 11.86 -7.50 31.19
N VAL A 464 10.91 -7.80 32.07
CA VAL A 464 9.85 -6.87 32.50
C VAL A 464 10.44 -5.63 33.18
N ASP A 465 11.38 -5.81 34.12
CA ASP A 465 12.04 -4.71 34.82
C ASP A 465 12.75 -3.77 33.83
N GLN A 466 13.49 -4.34 32.88
CA GLN A 466 14.19 -3.56 31.86
C GLN A 466 13.22 -2.85 30.91
N PHE A 467 12.14 -3.52 30.51
CA PHE A 467 11.09 -2.93 29.68
C PHE A 467 10.43 -1.74 30.37
N ILE A 468 10.01 -1.90 31.63
CA ILE A 468 9.41 -0.84 32.44
C ILE A 468 10.39 0.33 32.61
N LYS A 469 11.66 0.05 32.92
CA LYS A 469 12.72 1.06 33.04
C LYS A 469 12.85 1.89 31.76
N PHE A 470 12.93 1.25 30.59
CA PHE A 470 12.98 1.98 29.32
C PHE A 470 11.72 2.81 29.06
N LYS A 471 10.54 2.31 29.40
CA LYS A 471 9.28 3.05 29.24
C LYS A 471 9.18 4.26 30.16
N ALA A 472 9.65 4.14 31.40
CA ALA A 472 9.71 5.26 32.33
C ALA A 472 10.61 6.38 31.79
N LEU A 473 11.81 6.03 31.30
CA LEU A 473 12.77 6.99 30.72
C LEU A 473 12.20 7.69 29.46
N GLU A 474 11.57 6.93 28.56
CA GLU A 474 10.94 7.46 27.35
C GLU A 474 9.78 8.43 27.64
N THR A 475 9.07 8.21 28.74
CA THR A 475 7.91 9.01 29.16
C THR A 475 8.36 10.30 29.84
N GLN A 476 9.40 10.24 30.69
CA GLN A 476 9.98 11.42 31.34
C GLN A 476 10.54 12.44 30.32
N SER A 477 11.16 11.97 29.23
CA SER A 477 11.61 12.84 28.14
C SER A 477 10.46 13.61 27.47
N LYS A 478 9.25 13.02 27.40
CA LYS A 478 8.07 13.67 26.81
C LYS A 478 7.38 14.64 27.75
N LEU A 479 7.42 14.38 29.06
CA LEU A 479 6.84 15.25 30.10
C LEU A 479 7.60 16.58 30.28
N LYS A 480 8.85 16.66 29.81
CA LYS A 480 9.61 17.93 29.71
C LYS A 480 9.17 18.83 28.53
N GLY A 481 8.33 18.33 27.63
CA GLY A 481 7.57 19.11 26.64
C GLY A 481 6.06 18.97 26.90
N ARG A 482 5.20 19.54 26.05
CA ARG A 482 3.72 19.39 26.12
C ARG A 482 3.35 17.89 26.10
N GLY A 483 3.33 17.25 27.27
CA GLY A 483 3.13 15.83 27.42
C GLY A 483 1.67 15.48 27.13
N SER A 484 1.41 14.80 26.02
CA SER A 484 0.13 14.12 25.80
C SER A 484 0.25 12.69 26.32
N VAL A 485 -0.74 12.22 27.08
CA VAL A 485 -0.93 10.78 27.34
C VAL A 485 -1.21 10.11 25.98
N THR A 486 -0.20 9.46 25.39
CA THR A 486 -0.39 8.74 24.12
C THR A 486 -1.10 7.42 24.38
N CYS A 487 -2.30 7.22 23.80
CA CYS A 487 -3.08 5.97 23.89
C CYS A 487 -2.31 4.70 23.43
N ARG A 488 -1.17 4.88 22.76
CA ARG A 488 -0.25 3.81 22.33
C ARG A 488 0.60 3.22 23.47
N CYS A 489 0.48 3.73 24.70
CA CYS A 489 1.19 3.25 25.88
C CYS A 489 0.45 2.12 26.62
N PHE A 490 -0.82 1.83 26.28
CA PHE A 490 -1.63 0.81 26.95
C PHE A 490 -1.54 -0.53 26.22
N ILE A 491 -0.41 -1.23 26.38
CA ILE A 491 -0.39 -2.70 26.20
C ILE A 491 -0.72 -3.42 27.53
N VAL A 492 -0.75 -2.68 28.64
CA VAL A 492 -0.67 -3.24 29.99
C VAL A 492 -2.01 -3.71 30.58
N SER A 493 -3.18 -3.50 29.95
CA SER A 493 -4.45 -3.93 30.57
C SER A 493 -4.83 -5.41 30.37
N TRP A 494 -3.90 -6.26 29.94
CA TRP A 494 -4.17 -7.69 29.66
C TRP A 494 -3.26 -8.64 30.44
N ILE A 495 -2.56 -8.15 31.46
CA ILE A 495 -1.77 -8.97 32.37
C ILE A 495 -2.17 -8.57 33.80
N ASN A 496 -3.26 -9.15 34.26
CA ASN A 496 -3.50 -9.64 35.62
C ASN A 496 -4.86 -10.33 35.64
#